data_AF-A0A914Q640-F1
#
_entry.id   AF-A0A914Q640-F1
#
_cell.length_a   1.000
_cell.length_b   1.000
_cell.length_c   1.000
_cell.angle_alpha   90.00
_cell.angle_beta   90.00
_cell.angle_gamma   90.00
#
_symmetry.space_group_name_H-M   'P 1'
#
loop_
_entity.id
_entity.type
_entity.pdbx_description
1 polymer ?
#
loop_
_entity_poly.entity_id
_entity_poly.type
_entity_poly.pdbx_seq_one_letter_code
_entity_poly.pdbx_strand_id
1 'polypeptide(L)'
;MAREAFFLQFAKEIRPQLKKTVVYLTGGFRTVPGMVKAIEDGVTDGIGIGRPITAEIDFPSKVLSGKVQSALINPFDQDFAISNIASNTQMWQAQQTPYNPNVDINEGIMDMSDEKVEEHFRVAVQKYAEELVALAKSGKPLYGVFNYTPEQLCEKVAA
;
A
#
# COMPACT_ATOMS: atom_id res chain seq x y z
N MET A 1 6.05 17.85 -6.07
CA MET A 1 5.49 16.68 -6.78
C MET A 1 6.51 15.55 -6.71
N ALA A 2 6.19 14.45 -6.03
CA ALA A 2 7.07 13.29 -5.99
C ALA A 2 7.10 12.62 -7.38
N ARG A 3 8.27 12.12 -7.80
CA ARG A 3 8.45 11.46 -9.10
C ARG A 3 7.72 10.10 -9.07
N GLU A 4 6.63 9.97 -9.82
CA GLU A 4 6.02 8.66 -10.05
C GLU A 4 7.00 7.75 -10.81
N ALA A 5 6.95 6.45 -10.51
CA ALA A 5 7.73 5.40 -11.15
C ALA A 5 9.25 5.68 -11.19
N PHE A 6 9.95 5.34 -10.10
CA PHE A 6 11.40 5.50 -9.95
C PHE A 6 12.22 5.00 -11.17
N PHE A 7 11.83 3.86 -11.72
CA PHE A 7 12.51 3.21 -12.85
C PHE A 7 12.06 3.68 -14.24
N LEU A 8 11.18 4.68 -14.34
CA LEU A 8 10.62 5.10 -15.63
C LEU A 8 11.71 5.52 -16.64
N GLN A 9 12.70 6.28 -16.20
CA GLN A 9 13.80 6.73 -17.08
C GLN A 9 14.69 5.57 -17.50
N PHE A 10 15.02 4.68 -16.56
CA PHE A 10 15.80 3.49 -16.85
C PHE A 10 15.08 2.58 -17.86
N ALA A 11 13.77 2.35 -17.68
CA ALA A 11 12.97 1.59 -18.63
C ALA A 11 12.95 2.23 -20.02
N LYS A 12 12.80 3.56 -20.12
CA LYS A 12 12.88 4.29 -21.40
C LYS A 12 14.17 4.00 -22.16
N GLU A 13 15.29 3.90 -21.45
CA GLU A 13 16.62 3.68 -22.05
C GLU A 13 16.82 2.22 -22.51
N ILE A 14 16.35 1.25 -21.75
CA ILE A 14 16.56 -0.18 -22.08
C ILE A 14 15.51 -0.74 -23.05
N ARG A 15 14.28 -0.19 -23.05
CA ARG A 15 13.13 -0.72 -23.80
C ARG A 15 13.40 -0.94 -25.29
N PRO A 16 14.13 -0.06 -26.03
CA PRO A 16 14.43 -0.28 -27.45
C PRO A 16 15.27 -1.53 -27.73
N GLN A 17 16.06 -2.00 -26.74
CA GLN A 17 16.89 -3.20 -26.87
C GLN A 17 16.09 -4.49 -26.62
N LEU A 18 14.93 -4.37 -25.98
CA LEU A 18 14.09 -5.50 -25.56
C LEU A 18 13.04 -5.84 -26.64
N LYS A 19 13.46 -6.58 -27.67
CA LYS A 19 12.62 -6.88 -28.84
C LYS A 19 11.58 -7.99 -28.64
N LYS A 20 11.79 -8.88 -27.67
CA LYS A 20 10.93 -10.05 -27.40
C LYS A 20 10.46 -10.14 -25.95
N THR A 21 10.82 -9.16 -25.13
CA THR A 21 10.57 -9.15 -23.69
C THR A 21 9.40 -8.22 -23.40
N VAL A 22 8.43 -8.72 -22.65
CA VAL A 22 7.35 -7.90 -22.08
C VAL A 22 7.89 -7.21 -20.84
N VAL A 23 7.80 -5.89 -20.80
CA VAL A 23 8.33 -5.05 -19.73
C VAL A 23 7.19 -4.62 -18.81
N TYR A 24 7.36 -4.85 -17.51
CA TYR A 24 6.47 -4.31 -16.48
C TYR A 24 7.26 -3.39 -15.57
N LEU A 25 6.73 -2.19 -15.36
CA LEU A 25 7.22 -1.28 -14.33
C LEU A 25 6.40 -1.46 -13.07
N THR A 26 7.07 -1.79 -11.97
CA THR A 26 6.43 -2.04 -10.68
C THR A 26 6.91 -1.01 -9.66
N GLY A 27 5.95 -0.41 -8.94
CA GLY A 27 6.23 0.57 -7.89
C GLY A 27 6.22 2.03 -8.31
N GLY A 28 5.77 2.89 -7.39
CA GLY A 28 5.77 4.35 -7.56
C GLY A 28 4.63 4.94 -8.38
N PHE A 29 3.80 4.15 -9.06
CA PHE A 29 2.58 4.65 -9.69
C PHE A 29 1.48 4.88 -8.64
N ARG A 30 0.80 6.03 -8.71
CA ARG A 30 -0.35 6.38 -7.86
C ARG A 30 -1.54 6.87 -8.66
N THR A 31 -1.30 7.49 -9.80
CA THR A 31 -2.36 8.06 -10.65
C THR A 31 -2.62 7.23 -11.91
N VAL A 32 -3.88 7.12 -12.31
CA VAL A 32 -4.29 6.46 -13.55
C VAL A 32 -3.69 7.16 -14.78
N PRO A 33 -3.70 8.51 -14.88
CA PRO A 33 -3.02 9.20 -15.97
C PRO A 33 -1.52 8.86 -16.07
N GLY A 34 -0.81 8.75 -14.94
CA GLY A 34 0.60 8.36 -14.94
C GLY A 34 0.83 6.93 -15.44
N MET A 35 -0.04 6.00 -15.05
CA MET A 35 -0.03 4.61 -15.53
C MET A 35 -0.29 4.51 -17.03
N VAL A 36 -1.37 5.15 -17.50
CA VAL A 36 -1.76 5.16 -18.92
C VAL A 36 -0.65 5.78 -19.77
N LYS A 37 -0.13 6.94 -19.35
CA LYS A 37 0.96 7.62 -20.07
C LYS A 37 2.21 6.74 -20.20
N ALA A 38 2.58 5.98 -19.17
CA ALA A 38 3.75 5.11 -19.24
C ALA A 38 3.58 3.98 -20.28
N ILE A 39 2.35 3.49 -20.46
CA ILE A 39 2.01 2.48 -21.46
C ILE A 39 1.97 3.11 -22.87
N GLU A 40 1.26 4.23 -23.03
CA GLU A 40 1.12 4.93 -24.32
C GLU A 40 2.45 5.46 -24.86
N ASP A 41 3.33 5.95 -23.98
CA ASP A 41 4.70 6.36 -24.32
C ASP A 41 5.59 5.15 -24.70
N GLY A 42 5.07 3.92 -24.63
CA GLY A 42 5.79 2.68 -24.97
C GLY A 42 6.91 2.33 -23.99
N VAL A 43 6.94 2.94 -22.79
CA VAL A 43 8.00 2.74 -21.79
C VAL A 43 7.91 1.36 -21.15
N THR A 44 6.68 0.89 -20.97
CA THR A 44 6.35 -0.37 -20.34
C THR A 44 5.13 -0.98 -21.02
N ASP A 45 5.04 -2.30 -21.06
CA ASP A 45 3.89 -3.02 -21.60
C ASP A 45 2.81 -3.24 -20.52
N GLY A 46 3.17 -3.08 -19.24
CA GLY A 46 2.24 -3.15 -18.13
C GLY A 46 2.72 -2.48 -16.85
N ILE A 47 1.82 -2.39 -15.88
CA ILE A 47 2.03 -1.70 -14.60
C ILE A 47 1.81 -2.69 -13.46
N GLY A 48 2.78 -2.77 -12.53
CA GLY A 48 2.61 -3.47 -11.26
C GLY A 48 2.27 -2.51 -10.13
N ILE A 49 1.22 -2.84 -9.38
CA ILE A 49 0.78 -2.12 -8.20
C ILE A 49 1.04 -2.96 -6.96
N GLY A 50 1.70 -2.37 -5.95
CA GLY A 50 2.00 -2.99 -4.67
C GLY A 50 1.18 -2.35 -3.54
N ARG A 51 1.80 -1.53 -2.70
CA ARG A 51 1.16 -0.92 -1.52
C ARG A 51 -0.26 -0.34 -1.72
N PRO A 52 -0.61 0.33 -2.84
CA PRO A 52 -1.98 0.80 -3.02
C PRO A 52 -3.05 -0.28 -2.90
N ILE A 53 -2.80 -1.50 -3.41
CA ILE A 53 -3.79 -2.59 -3.35
C ILE A 53 -3.99 -3.17 -1.95
N THR A 54 -3.09 -2.88 -1.00
CA THR A 54 -3.30 -3.33 0.38
C THR A 54 -4.34 -2.46 1.07
N ALA A 55 -4.40 -1.16 0.75
CA ALA A 55 -5.39 -0.24 1.29
C ALA A 55 -6.75 -0.33 0.56
N GLU A 56 -6.73 -0.66 -0.73
CA GLU A 56 -7.91 -0.71 -1.59
C GLU A 56 -7.80 -1.90 -2.55
N ILE A 57 -8.33 -3.06 -2.16
CA ILE A 57 -8.17 -4.34 -2.86
C ILE A 57 -8.80 -4.27 -4.26
N ASP A 58 -9.96 -3.63 -4.39
CA ASP A 58 -10.66 -3.46 -5.66
C ASP A 58 -10.15 -2.27 -6.49
N PHE A 59 -9.04 -1.63 -6.09
CA PHE A 59 -8.41 -0.54 -6.84
C PHE A 59 -8.20 -0.88 -8.33
N PRO A 60 -7.67 -2.06 -8.73
CA PRO A 60 -7.51 -2.39 -10.15
C PRO A 60 -8.85 -2.43 -10.89
N SER A 61 -9.90 -2.97 -10.29
CA SER A 61 -11.24 -3.00 -10.88
C SER A 61 -11.85 -1.60 -10.98
N LYS A 62 -11.63 -0.75 -9.99
CA LYS A 62 -12.05 0.67 -10.02
C LYS A 62 -11.31 1.47 -11.11
N VAL A 63 -10.02 1.21 -11.31
CA VAL A 63 -9.23 1.80 -12.41
C VAL A 63 -9.79 1.38 -13.76
N LEU A 64 -9.97 0.07 -13.98
CA LEU A 64 -10.47 -0.47 -15.26
C LEU A 64 -11.91 -0.02 -15.59
N SER A 65 -12.74 0.20 -14.57
CA SER A 65 -14.10 0.72 -14.73
C SER A 65 -14.18 2.25 -14.79
N GLY A 66 -13.05 2.96 -14.66
CA GLY A 66 -13.00 4.42 -14.70
C GLY A 66 -13.61 5.10 -13.46
N LYS A 67 -13.82 4.37 -12.36
CA LYS A 67 -14.42 4.89 -11.13
C LYS A 67 -13.47 5.77 -10.32
N VAL A 68 -12.16 5.59 -10.50
CA VAL A 68 -11.12 6.34 -9.77
C VAL A 68 -10.03 6.82 -10.73
N GLN A 69 -9.34 7.88 -10.33
CA GLN A 69 -8.20 8.47 -11.06
C GLN A 69 -6.87 8.31 -10.32
N SER A 70 -6.90 7.84 -9.08
CA SER A 70 -5.72 7.59 -8.26
C SER A 70 -6.03 6.59 -7.16
N ALA A 71 -4.98 5.99 -6.61
CA ALA A 71 -5.06 5.25 -5.36
C ALA A 71 -5.41 6.16 -4.17
N LEU A 72 -5.90 5.56 -3.08
CA LEU A 72 -6.01 6.24 -1.79
C LEU A 72 -4.68 6.85 -1.36
N ILE A 73 -4.76 8.03 -0.74
CA ILE A 73 -3.59 8.76 -0.25
C ILE A 73 -3.07 8.04 0.99
N ASN A 74 -1.77 7.75 1.00
CA ASN A 74 -1.06 7.29 2.19
C ASN A 74 -0.04 8.36 2.61
N PRO A 75 -0.25 9.05 3.75
CA PRO A 75 0.67 10.08 4.26
C PRO A 75 2.09 9.57 4.50
N PHE A 76 2.28 8.25 4.61
CA PHE A 76 3.55 7.59 4.84
C PHE A 76 4.25 7.10 3.57
N ASP A 77 3.76 7.44 2.36
CA ASP A 77 4.31 6.90 1.11
C ASP A 77 5.82 7.16 0.91
N GLN A 78 6.36 8.20 1.55
CA GLN A 78 7.80 8.52 1.52
C GLN A 78 8.59 7.85 2.65
N ASP A 79 7.93 7.32 3.68
CA ASP A 79 8.55 6.58 4.77
C ASP A 79 8.43 5.09 4.48
N PHE A 80 9.53 4.48 4.03
CA PHE A 80 9.55 3.06 3.69
C PHE A 80 9.16 2.17 4.90
N ALA A 81 9.62 2.50 6.11
CA ALA A 81 9.42 1.65 7.27
C ALA A 81 7.94 1.64 7.69
N ILE A 82 7.35 2.84 7.86
CA ILE A 82 5.95 2.95 8.29
C ILE A 82 5.00 2.45 7.19
N SER A 83 5.23 2.82 5.93
CA SER A 83 4.37 2.33 4.83
C SER A 83 4.45 0.81 4.65
N ASN A 84 5.58 0.17 4.95
CA ASN A 84 5.69 -1.28 4.95
C ASN A 84 4.87 -1.93 6.08
N ILE A 85 4.94 -1.36 7.29
CA ILE A 85 4.13 -1.83 8.43
C ILE A 85 2.64 -1.65 8.12
N ALA A 86 2.24 -0.51 7.55
CA ALA A 86 0.86 -0.25 7.13
C ALA A 86 0.35 -1.30 6.14
N SER A 87 1.11 -1.57 5.06
CA SER A 87 0.71 -2.59 4.08
C SER A 87 0.62 -3.99 4.68
N ASN A 88 1.55 -4.38 5.55
CA ASN A 88 1.48 -5.67 6.24
C ASN A 88 0.24 -5.77 7.15
N THR A 89 -0.08 -4.69 7.86
CA THR A 89 -1.26 -4.58 8.71
C THR A 89 -2.54 -4.72 7.88
N GLN A 90 -2.63 -4.01 6.75
CA GLN A 90 -3.79 -4.07 5.87
C GLN A 90 -4.00 -5.45 5.24
N MET A 91 -2.93 -6.14 4.83
CA MET A 91 -3.03 -7.53 4.38
C MET A 91 -3.52 -8.47 5.49
N TRP A 92 -3.08 -8.23 6.74
CA TRP A 92 -3.59 -8.98 7.89
C TRP A 92 -5.02 -8.60 8.27
N GLN A 93 -5.49 -7.39 8.00
CA GLN A 93 -6.90 -7.01 8.17
C GLN A 93 -7.78 -7.68 7.12
N ALA A 94 -7.34 -7.67 5.86
CA ALA A 94 -8.04 -8.32 4.76
C ALA A 94 -8.27 -9.82 4.98
N GLN A 95 -7.36 -10.52 5.66
CA GLN A 95 -7.53 -11.95 5.96
C GLN A 95 -8.56 -12.23 7.07
N GLN A 96 -8.90 -11.24 7.91
CA GLN A 96 -9.87 -11.44 9.00
C GLN A 96 -11.28 -11.71 8.48
N THR A 97 -11.59 -11.18 7.29
CA THR A 97 -12.92 -11.25 6.68
C THR A 97 -12.90 -12.27 5.55
N PRO A 98 -13.64 -13.39 5.66
CA PRO A 98 -13.78 -14.32 4.54
C PRO A 98 -14.39 -13.63 3.32
N TYR A 99 -13.91 -13.97 2.12
CA TYR A 99 -14.42 -13.38 0.89
C TYR A 99 -15.94 -13.57 0.75
N ASN A 100 -16.66 -12.46 0.61
CA ASN A 100 -18.09 -12.43 0.36
C ASN A 100 -18.40 -11.41 -0.75
N PRO A 101 -18.91 -11.83 -1.91
CA PRO A 101 -19.16 -10.93 -3.03
C PRO A 101 -20.28 -9.91 -2.78
N ASN A 102 -21.06 -10.05 -1.70
CA ASN A 102 -22.15 -9.13 -1.35
C ASN A 102 -21.74 -8.07 -0.32
N VAL A 103 -20.47 -8.06 0.08
CA VAL A 103 -19.90 -7.15 1.09
C VAL A 103 -18.77 -6.36 0.44
N ASP A 104 -18.50 -5.15 0.92
CA ASP A 104 -17.34 -4.39 0.46
C ASP A 104 -16.06 -5.20 0.75
N ILE A 105 -15.27 -5.47 -0.28
CA ILE A 105 -14.02 -6.24 -0.15
C ILE A 105 -12.98 -5.50 0.70
N ASN A 106 -13.16 -4.19 0.90
CA ASN A 106 -12.29 -3.36 1.74
C ASN A 106 -12.79 -3.27 3.20
N GLU A 107 -13.91 -3.92 3.55
CA GLU A 107 -14.45 -3.87 4.91
C GLU A 107 -13.44 -4.39 5.95
N GLY A 108 -13.21 -3.59 6.99
CA GLY A 108 -12.25 -3.89 8.07
C GLY A 108 -10.80 -3.51 7.76
N ILE A 109 -10.50 -3.05 6.54
CA ILE A 109 -9.17 -2.54 6.17
C ILE A 109 -9.08 -1.06 6.53
N MET A 110 -8.00 -0.68 7.21
CA MET A 110 -7.78 0.71 7.61
C MET A 110 -7.50 1.61 6.40
N ASP A 111 -8.19 2.75 6.34
CA ASP A 111 -7.95 3.82 5.37
C ASP A 111 -7.07 4.91 5.99
N MET A 112 -5.84 5.02 5.50
CA MET A 112 -4.84 5.97 5.98
C MET A 112 -5.04 7.39 5.44
N SER A 113 -6.04 7.61 4.58
CA SER A 113 -6.45 8.94 4.16
C SER A 113 -7.35 9.65 5.18
N ASP A 114 -7.90 8.91 6.15
CA ASP A 114 -8.56 9.48 7.32
C ASP A 114 -7.50 9.93 8.36
N GLU A 115 -7.49 11.22 8.68
CA GLU A 115 -6.52 11.84 9.59
C GLU A 115 -6.53 11.20 10.99
N LYS A 116 -7.69 10.74 11.48
CA LYS A 116 -7.79 10.10 12.80
C LYS A 116 -7.16 8.72 12.80
N VAL A 117 -7.39 7.96 11.72
CA VAL A 117 -6.76 6.65 11.52
C VAL A 117 -5.25 6.82 11.40
N GLU A 118 -4.79 7.81 10.62
CA GLU A 118 -3.38 8.14 10.46
C GLU A 118 -2.70 8.47 11.80
N GLU A 119 -3.27 9.39 12.58
CA GLU A 119 -2.71 9.84 13.86
C GLU A 119 -2.61 8.67 14.84
N HIS A 120 -3.69 7.90 14.99
CA HIS A 120 -3.72 6.77 15.90
C HIS A 120 -2.74 5.67 15.46
N PHE A 121 -2.68 5.38 14.16
CA PHE A 121 -1.74 4.40 13.61
C PHE A 121 -0.29 4.81 13.88
N ARG A 122 0.05 6.10 13.75
CA ARG A 122 1.39 6.62 14.05
C ARG A 122 1.81 6.33 15.49
N VAL A 123 0.93 6.60 16.45
CA VAL A 123 1.17 6.31 17.88
C VAL A 123 1.32 4.80 18.10
N ALA A 124 0.45 4.01 17.47
CA ALA A 124 0.46 2.56 17.61
C ALA A 124 1.74 1.91 17.04
N VAL A 125 2.23 2.41 15.89
CA VAL A 125 3.50 1.97 15.29
C VAL A 125 4.70 2.29 16.17
N GLN A 126 4.71 3.44 16.85
CA GLN A 126 5.79 3.78 17.78
C GLN A 126 5.87 2.75 18.92
N LYS A 127 4.72 2.44 19.55
CA LYS A 127 4.65 1.43 20.61
C LYS A 127 5.08 0.05 20.09
N TYR A 128 4.64 -0.34 18.91
CA TYR A 128 5.02 -1.60 18.29
C TYR A 128 6.54 -1.68 18.03
N ALA A 129 7.17 -0.60 17.60
CA ALA A 129 8.62 -0.55 17.42
C ALA A 129 9.38 -0.77 18.75
N GLU A 130 8.91 -0.19 19.85
CA GLU A 130 9.47 -0.41 21.19
C GLU A 130 9.34 -1.88 21.63
N GLU A 131 8.19 -2.50 21.38
CA GLU A 131 7.93 -3.91 21.66
C GLU A 131 8.85 -4.83 20.83
N LEU A 132 9.05 -4.54 19.54
CA LEU A 132 9.99 -5.30 18.69
C LEU A 132 11.43 -5.20 19.19
N VAL A 133 11.88 -4.02 19.64
CA VAL A 133 13.22 -3.84 20.21
C VAL A 133 13.37 -4.64 21.50
N ALA A 134 12.36 -4.65 22.37
CA ALA A 134 12.37 -5.43 23.61
C ALA A 134 12.41 -6.94 23.32
N LEU A 135 11.59 -7.41 22.38
CA LEU A 135 11.56 -8.81 21.94
C LEU A 135 12.91 -9.25 21.37
N ALA A 136 13.52 -8.44 20.50
CA ALA A 136 14.82 -8.71 19.91
C ALA A 136 15.90 -8.86 20.99
N LYS A 137 15.93 -7.97 22.00
CA LYS A 137 16.86 -8.06 23.14
C LYS A 137 16.66 -9.32 23.97
N SER A 138 15.43 -9.82 24.05
CA SER A 138 15.10 -11.05 24.80
C SER A 138 15.39 -12.35 24.04
N GLY A 139 15.86 -12.28 22.78
CA GLY A 139 16.09 -13.45 21.94
C GLY A 139 14.81 -14.16 21.49
N LYS A 140 13.64 -13.53 21.63
CA LYS A 140 12.36 -14.07 21.19
C LYS A 140 12.15 -13.83 19.68
N PRO A 141 11.46 -14.74 18.97
CA PRO A 141 11.15 -14.55 17.56
C PRO A 141 10.31 -13.29 17.31
N LEU A 142 10.61 -12.59 16.21
CA LEU A 142 9.82 -11.47 15.71
C LEU A 142 8.94 -11.96 14.58
N TYR A 143 7.62 -11.95 14.78
CA TYR A 143 6.67 -12.42 13.76
C TYR A 143 6.39 -11.40 12.65
N GLY A 144 6.71 -10.13 12.87
CA GLY A 144 6.70 -9.09 11.82
C GLY A 144 5.31 -8.64 11.35
N VAL A 145 4.23 -9.15 11.94
CA VAL A 145 2.85 -8.73 11.68
C VAL A 145 2.37 -7.82 12.80
N PHE A 146 1.93 -6.62 12.43
CA PHE A 146 1.36 -5.67 13.38
C PHE A 146 -0.16 -5.85 13.42
N ASN A 147 -0.68 -6.40 14.52
CA ASN A 147 -2.11 -6.66 14.71
C ASN A 147 -2.81 -5.40 15.22
N TYR A 148 -3.09 -4.49 14.31
CA TYR A 148 -3.82 -3.25 14.57
C TYR A 148 -5.19 -3.31 13.92
N THR A 149 -6.23 -2.88 14.63
CA THR A 149 -7.56 -2.71 14.05
C THR A 149 -8.10 -1.30 14.31
N PRO A 150 -8.84 -0.70 13.35
CA PRO A 150 -9.44 0.61 13.54
C PRO A 150 -10.41 0.68 14.72
N GLU A 151 -11.04 -0.43 15.16
CA GLU A 151 -11.94 -0.40 16.33
C GLU A 151 -11.21 -0.03 17.63
N GLN A 152 -9.89 -0.17 17.69
CA GLN A 152 -9.06 0.29 18.81
C GLN A 152 -9.08 1.83 18.96
N LEU A 153 -9.56 2.59 17.96
CA LEU A 153 -9.86 4.02 18.08
C LEU A 153 -10.90 4.30 19.18
N CYS A 154 -11.80 3.36 19.46
CA CYS A 154 -12.85 3.51 20.48
C CYS A 154 -12.39 3.12 21.89
N GLU A 155 -11.30 2.37 22.06
CA GLU A 155 -10.92 1.79 23.36
C GLU A 155 -10.02 2.68 24.23
N LYS A 156 -9.70 3.92 23.83
CA LYS A 156 -9.00 4.88 24.72
C LYS A 156 -9.56 6.31 24.66
N VAL A 157 -10.79 6.45 25.14
CA VAL A 157 -11.24 7.64 25.91
C VAL A 157 -11.72 7.24 27.32
N ALA A 158 -11.47 5.99 27.76
CA ALA A 158 -11.83 5.53 29.09
C ALA A 158 -10.76 4.58 29.67
N ALA A 159 -9.66 5.14 30.15
CA ALA A 159 -8.87 4.64 31.28
C ALA A 159 -7.89 5.72 31.74
#